data_AF-A0A4U2Z9E6-F1
#
_entry.id   AF-A0A4U2Z9E6-F1
#
_cell.length_a   1.000
_cell.length_b   1.000
_cell.length_c   1.000
_cell.angle_alpha   90.00
_cell.angle_beta   90.00
_cell.angle_gamma   90.00
#
_symmetry.space_group_name_H-M   'P 1'
#
loop_
_entity.id
_entity.type
_entity.pdbx_description
1 polymer ?
#
loop_
_entity_poly.entity_id
_entity_poly.type
_entity_poly.pdbx_seq_one_letter_code
_entity_poly.pdbx_strand_id
1 'polypeptide(L)'
;MMIINNLQTGYNAYNSNLQNQTLDPKYAESTTERSKKTDRVTISDEAKQLLKTSENTTSQSTDTLPVEAYSLPSWFQDYIVPSNEIGEINYDFWNFVGTLTNDNMLAGDEKSQIKEYLQKDSKHQQSLANDKFITEHKTEIESYGSLLENYFQEALQENGVISNQDYYNKVILDKESSEIIHQNMAKKIESDRRIQELMNILGVK
;
A
#
# COMPACT_ATOMS: atom_id res chain seq x y z
N MET A 1 12.05 -22.44 9.43
CA MET A 1 11.10 -21.82 8.48
C MET A 1 11.25 -20.32 8.68
N MET A 2 11.92 -19.64 7.75
CA MET A 2 12.24 -18.22 7.89
C MET A 2 11.25 -17.44 7.02
N ILE A 3 10.46 -16.57 7.64
CA ILE A 3 9.56 -15.66 6.94
C ILE A 3 10.43 -14.54 6.38
N ILE A 4 10.35 -14.29 5.08
CA ILE A 4 10.95 -13.10 4.48
C ILE A 4 10.15 -11.91 5.05
N ASN A 5 10.65 -11.32 6.14
CA ASN A 5 9.95 -10.30 6.95
C ASN A 5 9.46 -9.11 6.10
N ASN A 6 10.05 -8.87 4.94
CA ASN A 6 9.68 -7.81 4.01
C ASN A 6 8.31 -8.03 3.35
N LEU A 7 7.92 -9.29 3.10
CA LEU A 7 6.59 -9.61 2.57
C LEU A 7 5.53 -9.44 3.65
N GLN A 8 5.88 -9.79 4.89
CA GLN A 8 5.06 -9.45 6.03
C GLN A 8 5.01 -7.94 6.27
N THR A 9 5.99 -7.11 5.91
CA THR A 9 5.88 -5.64 6.08
C THR A 9 5.08 -4.96 4.97
N GLY A 10 5.20 -5.41 3.72
CA GLY A 10 4.35 -4.94 2.61
C GLY A 10 2.90 -5.43 2.76
N TYR A 11 2.72 -6.70 3.13
CA TYR A 11 1.42 -7.30 3.42
C TYR A 11 0.84 -6.84 4.77
N ASN A 12 1.66 -6.55 5.79
CA ASN A 12 1.18 -5.89 7.01
C ASN A 12 0.95 -4.40 6.78
N ALA A 13 1.60 -3.70 5.85
CA ALA A 13 1.17 -2.34 5.47
C ALA A 13 -0.17 -2.39 4.73
N TYR A 14 -0.34 -3.39 3.85
CA TYR A 14 -1.59 -3.73 3.18
C TYR A 14 -2.71 -4.07 4.18
N ASN A 15 -2.44 -4.91 5.19
CA ASN A 15 -3.41 -5.29 6.24
C ASN A 15 -3.50 -4.30 7.42
N SER A 16 -2.47 -3.50 7.71
CA SER A 16 -2.50 -2.47 8.76
C SER A 16 -3.31 -1.27 8.31
N ASN A 17 -3.39 -1.01 7.00
CA ASN A 17 -4.37 -0.07 6.46
C ASN A 17 -5.81 -0.62 6.57
N LEU A 18 -5.98 -1.95 6.68
CA LEU A 18 -7.25 -2.59 7.04
C LEU A 18 -7.53 -2.63 8.57
N GLN A 19 -6.51 -2.53 9.43
CA GLN A 19 -6.63 -2.72 10.89
C GLN A 19 -6.38 -1.47 11.76
N ASN A 20 -5.66 -0.45 11.29
CA ASN A 20 -5.38 0.76 12.08
C ASN A 20 -6.51 1.78 11.96
N GLN A 21 -7.67 1.40 12.52
CA GLN A 21 -8.82 2.30 12.73
C GLN A 21 -8.80 3.03 14.08
N THR A 22 -7.68 3.06 14.79
CA THR A 22 -7.55 3.96 15.95
C THR A 22 -6.12 4.44 16.02
N LEU A 23 -5.89 5.76 16.05
CA LEU A 23 -5.10 6.43 17.09
C LEU A 23 -4.92 7.95 16.84
N ASP A 24 -5.19 8.66 17.93
CA ASP A 24 -4.64 9.94 18.44
C ASP A 24 -4.54 11.20 17.56
N PRO A 25 -5.31 12.27 17.88
CA PRO A 25 -5.20 13.57 17.25
C PRO A 25 -4.12 14.41 17.94
N LYS A 26 -2.86 14.20 17.59
CA LYS A 26 -1.84 15.23 17.81
C LYS A 26 -1.03 15.35 16.55
N TYR A 27 -1.42 16.30 15.70
CA TYR A 27 -0.57 17.37 15.15
C TYR A 27 -1.41 18.12 14.12
N ALA A 28 -2.05 19.19 14.57
CA ALA A 28 -2.68 20.16 13.68
C ALA A 28 -2.34 21.56 14.19
N GLU A 29 -1.28 22.17 13.66
CA GLU A 29 -1.18 23.62 13.55
C GLU A 29 -0.55 23.99 12.21
N SER A 30 -1.40 24.45 11.30
CA SER A 30 -1.01 25.20 10.11
C SER A 30 -1.09 26.68 10.45
N THR A 31 0.00 27.43 10.27
CA THR A 31 -0.06 28.89 10.18
C THR A 31 0.35 29.32 8.78
N THR A 32 -0.57 30.05 8.16
CA THR A 32 -0.43 30.70 6.86
C THR A 32 0.38 31.96 7.04
N GLU A 33 1.47 32.17 6.29
CA GLU A 33 1.81 33.49 5.74
C GLU A 33 2.59 33.37 4.43
N ARG A 34 2.13 34.16 3.45
CA ARG A 34 2.56 34.20 2.07
C ARG A 34 3.62 35.30 1.92
N SER A 35 4.88 34.96 1.68
CA SER A 35 5.85 35.92 1.12
C SER A 35 6.72 35.22 0.08
N LYS A 36 6.86 35.85 -1.10
CA LYS A 36 7.76 35.40 -2.17
C LYS A 36 9.21 35.46 -1.66
N LYS A 37 9.77 34.32 -1.27
CA LYS A 37 11.22 34.10 -1.19
C LYS A 37 11.57 33.04 -2.22
N THR A 38 12.56 33.34 -3.06
CA THR A 38 13.25 32.32 -3.85
C THR A 38 13.87 31.36 -2.85
N ASP A 39 13.26 30.17 -2.70
CA ASP A 39 13.74 29.14 -1.80
C ASP A 39 15.14 28.72 -2.22
N ARG A 40 16.13 29.11 -1.41
CA ARG A 40 17.48 28.58 -1.51
C ARG A 40 17.70 27.69 -0.31
N VAL A 41 17.56 26.39 -0.53
CA VAL A 41 17.98 25.37 0.43
C VAL A 41 19.51 25.45 0.51
N THR A 42 20.01 25.86 1.66
CA THR A 42 21.46 25.90 1.90
C THR A 42 21.81 24.64 2.68
N ILE A 43 22.51 23.70 2.04
CA ILE A 43 23.02 22.50 2.70
C ILE A 43 24.07 22.96 3.72
N SER A 44 23.89 22.59 4.99
CA SER A 44 24.82 22.95 6.06
C SER A 44 26.22 22.40 5.78
N ASP A 45 27.23 23.08 6.32
CA ASP A 45 28.60 22.63 6.13
C ASP A 45 28.87 21.30 6.87
N GLU A 46 28.13 20.98 7.94
CA GLU A 46 28.12 19.62 8.52
C GLU A 46 27.59 18.57 7.53
N ALA A 47 26.50 18.86 6.80
CA ALA A 47 25.94 17.93 5.82
C ALA A 47 26.89 17.71 4.62
N LYS A 48 27.61 18.76 4.20
CA LYS A 48 28.67 18.63 3.17
C LYS A 48 29.88 17.84 3.68
N GLN A 49 30.24 17.96 4.96
CA GLN A 49 31.31 17.18 5.55
C GLN A 49 30.93 15.71 5.64
N LEU A 50 29.71 15.37 6.07
CA LEU A 50 29.19 13.99 6.07
C LEU A 50 29.20 13.36 4.67
N LEU A 51 28.84 14.14 3.64
CA LEU A 51 28.91 13.68 2.25
C LEU A 51 30.35 13.29 1.85
N LYS A 52 31.35 14.10 2.25
CA LYS A 52 32.77 13.85 1.96
C LYS A 52 33.36 12.69 2.77
N THR A 53 32.88 12.43 3.98
CA THR A 53 33.27 11.23 4.74
C THR A 53 32.69 9.95 4.14
N SER A 54 31.57 10.05 3.41
CA SER A 54 30.96 8.91 2.73
C SER A 54 31.72 8.44 1.48
N GLU A 55 32.48 9.33 0.82
CA GLU A 55 33.22 8.99 -0.42
C GLU A 55 34.51 8.19 -0.18
N ASN A 56 35.01 8.12 1.05
CA ASN A 56 36.28 7.45 1.40
C ASN A 56 36.13 6.25 2.33
N THR A 57 34.90 5.80 2.57
CA THR A 57 34.64 4.59 3.37
C THR A 57 34.50 3.39 2.43
N THR A 58 35.62 2.94 1.86
CA THR A 58 35.74 1.55 1.36
C THR A 58 35.77 0.64 2.58
N SER A 59 34.61 0.42 3.19
CA SER A 59 34.41 -0.56 4.24
C SER A 59 32.98 -1.02 4.12
N GLN A 60 32.84 -2.32 3.81
CA GLN A 60 31.65 -3.15 3.87
C GLN A 60 30.56 -2.55 4.78
N SER A 61 29.61 -1.83 4.20
CA SER A 61 28.41 -1.38 4.91
C SER A 61 27.37 -2.48 4.82
N THR A 62 27.14 -3.12 5.94
CA THR A 62 26.00 -3.98 6.24
C THR A 62 24.67 -3.37 5.78
N ASP A 63 23.86 -4.19 5.12
CA ASP A 63 22.41 -4.28 5.30
C ASP A 63 21.50 -3.08 5.00
N THR A 64 21.86 -2.19 4.08
CA THR A 64 20.89 -1.21 3.56
C THR A 64 20.67 -1.38 2.08
N LEU A 65 19.66 -2.18 1.75
CA LEU A 65 19.12 -2.28 0.39
C LEU A 65 18.44 -0.96 0.00
N PRO A 66 18.46 -0.58 -1.28
CA PRO A 66 17.78 0.63 -1.74
C PRO A 66 16.26 0.47 -1.63
N VAL A 67 15.51 1.58 -1.69
CA VAL A 67 14.05 1.58 -1.45
C VAL A 67 13.29 0.67 -2.41
N GLU A 68 13.80 0.52 -3.63
CA GLU A 68 13.25 -0.35 -4.67
C GLU A 68 13.28 -1.83 -4.26
N ALA A 69 14.18 -2.25 -3.36
CA ALA A 69 14.24 -3.61 -2.85
C ALA A 69 13.04 -4.01 -1.99
N TYR A 70 12.22 -3.04 -1.57
CA TYR A 70 10.99 -3.23 -0.82
C TYR A 70 9.74 -3.05 -1.69
N SER A 71 9.91 -2.83 -2.99
CA SER A 71 8.80 -2.76 -3.94
C SER A 71 8.28 -4.15 -4.31
N LEU A 72 7.02 -4.23 -4.72
CA LEU A 72 6.46 -5.39 -5.39
C LEU A 72 6.89 -5.38 -6.86
N PRO A 73 7.13 -6.55 -7.48
CA PRO A 73 7.38 -6.58 -8.91
C PRO A 73 6.13 -6.11 -9.66
N SER A 74 6.33 -5.49 -10.84
CA SER A 74 5.24 -4.85 -11.58
C SER A 74 4.09 -5.80 -11.92
N TRP A 75 4.40 -7.07 -12.23
CA TRP A 75 3.40 -8.09 -12.55
C TRP A 75 2.52 -8.48 -11.35
N PHE A 76 2.93 -8.16 -10.12
CA PHE A 76 2.12 -8.49 -8.94
C PHE A 76 0.84 -7.65 -8.87
N GLN A 77 0.80 -6.51 -9.58
CA GLN A 77 -0.36 -5.61 -9.61
C GLN A 77 -1.62 -6.29 -10.18
N ASP A 78 -1.46 -7.25 -11.09
CA ASP A 78 -2.58 -7.97 -11.71
C ASP A 78 -3.37 -8.81 -10.69
N TYR A 79 -2.73 -9.16 -9.57
CA TYR A 79 -3.33 -9.97 -8.50
C TYR A 79 -3.88 -9.13 -7.34
N ILE A 80 -3.85 -7.80 -7.42
CA ILE A 80 -4.37 -6.93 -6.38
C ILE A 80 -5.89 -6.79 -6.54
N VAL A 81 -6.63 -6.93 -5.44
CA VAL A 81 -8.09 -6.75 -5.45
C VAL A 81 -8.45 -5.32 -5.91
N PRO A 82 -9.33 -5.15 -6.92
CA PRO A 82 -9.65 -3.83 -7.49
C PRO A 82 -10.21 -2.81 -6.50
N SER A 83 -10.77 -3.26 -5.37
CA SER A 83 -11.20 -2.36 -4.28
C SER A 83 -10.08 -1.52 -3.69
N ASN A 84 -8.83 -1.84 -4.06
CA ASN A 84 -7.61 -1.21 -3.59
C ASN A 84 -7.01 -0.24 -4.62
N GLU A 85 -7.80 0.27 -5.58
CA GLU A 85 -7.44 1.51 -6.27
C GLU A 85 -7.43 2.65 -5.24
N ILE A 86 -6.33 2.74 -4.50
CA ILE A 86 -5.98 3.81 -3.57
C ILE A 86 -5.76 5.08 -4.41
N GLY A 87 -6.85 5.68 -4.89
CA GLY A 87 -6.91 7.12 -4.85
C GLY A 87 -6.83 7.51 -3.38
N GLU A 88 -6.05 8.53 -3.06
CA GLU A 88 -5.97 9.12 -1.72
C GLU A 88 -7.37 9.53 -1.23
N ILE A 89 -8.14 8.58 -0.71
CA ILE A 89 -9.40 8.84 -0.05
C ILE A 89 -8.98 9.36 1.31
N ASN A 90 -9.17 10.67 1.53
CA ASN A 90 -9.07 11.26 2.84
C ASN A 90 -10.27 10.77 3.66
N TYR A 91 -10.19 9.53 4.15
CA TYR A 91 -11.21 8.88 4.97
C TYR A 91 -11.54 9.72 6.20
N ASP A 92 -10.57 10.45 6.75
CA ASP A 92 -10.76 11.36 7.87
C ASP A 92 -11.66 12.53 7.50
N PHE A 93 -11.46 13.12 6.32
CA PHE A 93 -12.33 14.17 5.79
C PHE A 93 -13.76 13.64 5.61
N TRP A 94 -13.95 12.47 4.99
CA TRP A 94 -15.29 11.95 4.74
C TRP A 94 -16.01 11.47 6.01
N ASN A 95 -15.29 10.89 6.97
CA ASN A 95 -15.84 10.56 8.30
C ASN A 95 -16.18 11.83 9.09
N PHE A 96 -15.35 12.86 9.00
CA PHE A 96 -15.61 14.17 9.61
C PHE A 96 -16.87 14.82 9.01
N VAL A 97 -17.03 14.84 7.70
CA VAL A 97 -18.25 15.36 7.06
C VAL A 97 -19.46 14.50 7.43
N GLY A 98 -19.33 13.17 7.47
CA GLY A 98 -20.39 12.26 7.92
C GLY A 98 -20.84 12.54 9.36
N THR A 99 -19.88 12.71 10.29
CA THR A 99 -20.17 13.04 11.70
C THR A 99 -20.79 14.43 11.86
N LEU A 100 -20.37 15.43 11.09
CA LEU A 100 -21.01 16.76 11.07
C LEU A 100 -22.47 16.69 10.62
N THR A 101 -22.81 15.77 9.72
CA THR A 101 -24.20 15.58 9.26
C THR A 101 -25.08 14.76 10.22
N ASN A 102 -24.56 14.27 11.34
CA ASN A 102 -25.38 13.63 12.38
C ASN A 102 -26.28 14.66 13.08
N ASP A 103 -27.38 14.18 13.65
CA ASP A 103 -28.38 15.05 14.30
C ASP A 103 -27.74 15.82 15.46
N ASN A 104 -27.80 17.17 15.37
CA ASN A 104 -27.40 18.19 16.34
C ASN A 104 -26.10 19.00 16.09
N MET A 105 -25.31 18.75 15.04
CA MET A 105 -24.09 19.56 14.79
C MET A 105 -24.24 20.67 13.72
N LEU A 106 -25.20 20.54 12.81
CA LEU A 106 -25.45 21.49 11.72
C LEU A 106 -26.92 21.91 11.69
N ALA A 107 -27.19 23.14 11.22
CA ALA A 107 -28.54 23.57 10.94
C ALA A 107 -29.16 22.75 9.77
N GLY A 108 -30.49 22.62 9.74
CA GLY A 108 -31.18 21.71 8.82
C GLY A 108 -30.94 21.99 7.33
N ASP A 109 -30.72 23.24 6.97
CA ASP A 109 -30.37 23.70 5.63
C ASP A 109 -28.91 23.37 5.27
N GLU A 110 -27.95 23.63 6.16
CA GLU A 110 -26.53 23.28 5.97
C GLU A 110 -26.33 21.77 5.85
N LYS A 111 -27.00 20.98 6.71
CA LYS A 111 -27.00 19.52 6.65
C LYS A 111 -27.53 18.99 5.33
N SER A 112 -28.57 19.62 4.77
CA SER A 112 -29.17 19.20 3.50
C SER A 112 -28.24 19.49 2.32
N GLN A 113 -27.57 20.66 2.30
CA GLN A 113 -26.60 21.02 1.26
C GLN A 113 -25.39 20.09 1.25
N ILE A 114 -24.84 19.78 2.42
CA ILE A 114 -23.70 18.86 2.55
C ILE A 114 -24.10 17.44 2.12
N LYS A 115 -25.29 16.96 2.53
CA LYS A 115 -25.79 15.65 2.11
C LYS A 115 -25.98 15.57 0.58
N GLU A 116 -26.51 16.62 -0.04
CA GLU A 116 -26.66 16.70 -1.48
C GLU A 116 -25.30 16.71 -2.20
N TYR A 117 -24.32 17.45 -1.68
CA TYR A 117 -22.95 17.45 -2.19
C TYR A 117 -22.32 16.06 -2.12
N LEU A 118 -22.42 15.37 -0.97
CA LEU A 118 -21.89 14.02 -0.78
C LEU A 118 -22.54 12.99 -1.72
N GLN A 119 -23.84 13.11 -1.98
CA GLN A 119 -24.54 12.22 -2.92
C GLN A 119 -24.09 12.42 -4.37
N LYS A 120 -23.64 13.62 -4.72
CA LYS A 120 -23.18 13.97 -6.06
C LYS A 120 -21.67 13.77 -6.25
N ASP A 121 -20.90 13.72 -5.17
CA ASP A 121 -19.46 13.49 -5.25
C ASP A 121 -19.15 12.02 -5.58
N SER A 122 -18.64 11.80 -6.79
CA SER A 122 -18.32 10.46 -7.29
C SER A 122 -17.25 9.77 -6.46
N LYS A 123 -16.30 10.52 -5.87
CA LYS A 123 -15.23 9.96 -5.04
C LYS A 123 -15.78 9.42 -3.71
N HIS A 124 -16.66 10.18 -3.06
CA HIS A 124 -17.34 9.71 -1.85
C HIS A 124 -18.22 8.49 -2.13
N GLN A 125 -19.00 8.49 -3.21
CA GLN A 125 -19.82 7.33 -3.58
C GLN A 125 -18.97 6.09 -3.89
N GLN A 126 -17.83 6.26 -4.57
CA GLN A 126 -16.87 5.19 -4.80
C GLN A 126 -16.27 4.65 -3.50
N SER A 127 -15.90 5.53 -2.55
CA SER A 127 -15.44 5.12 -1.22
C SER A 127 -16.47 4.28 -0.48
N LEU A 128 -17.73 4.71 -0.44
CA LEU A 128 -18.81 3.95 0.20
C LEU A 128 -19.03 2.59 -0.46
N ALA A 129 -18.94 2.53 -1.79
CA ALA A 129 -19.03 1.28 -2.53
C ALA A 129 -17.87 0.33 -2.19
N ASN A 130 -16.64 0.86 -2.09
CA ASN A 130 -15.46 0.10 -1.71
C ASN A 130 -15.57 -0.42 -0.26
N ASP A 131 -15.97 0.44 0.68
CA ASP A 131 -16.12 0.05 2.09
C ASP A 131 -17.18 -1.04 2.25
N LYS A 132 -18.29 -0.90 1.52
CA LYS A 132 -19.34 -1.91 1.47
C LYS A 132 -18.81 -3.22 0.89
N PHE A 133 -18.11 -3.17 -0.24
CA PHE A 133 -17.51 -4.35 -0.87
C PHE A 133 -16.53 -5.07 0.06
N ILE A 134 -15.62 -4.33 0.69
CA ILE A 134 -14.64 -4.89 1.65
C ILE A 134 -15.37 -5.53 2.84
N THR A 135 -16.43 -4.89 3.34
CA THR A 135 -17.22 -5.44 4.45
C THR A 135 -17.95 -6.72 4.04
N GLU A 136 -18.58 -6.73 2.87
CA GLU A 136 -19.34 -7.87 2.35
C GLU A 136 -18.45 -9.06 2.00
N HIS A 137 -17.22 -8.82 1.51
CA HIS A 137 -16.29 -9.84 1.03
C HIS A 137 -15.07 -10.04 1.94
N LYS A 138 -15.16 -9.62 3.21
CA LYS A 138 -14.03 -9.64 4.14
C LYS A 138 -13.34 -11.01 4.21
N THR A 139 -14.12 -12.08 4.37
CA THR A 139 -13.58 -13.44 4.51
C THR A 139 -12.94 -13.93 3.21
N GLU A 140 -13.51 -13.58 2.06
CA GLU A 140 -12.95 -13.88 0.75
C GLU A 140 -11.65 -13.13 0.51
N ILE A 141 -11.57 -11.85 0.87
CA ILE A 141 -10.35 -11.03 0.77
C ILE A 141 -9.24 -11.63 1.64
N GLU A 142 -9.54 -11.98 2.90
CA GLU A 142 -8.57 -12.60 3.81
C GLU A 142 -8.08 -13.96 3.30
N SER A 143 -8.99 -14.78 2.78
CA SER A 143 -8.68 -16.09 2.20
C SER A 143 -7.83 -15.95 0.94
N TYR A 144 -8.18 -15.01 0.06
CA TYR A 144 -7.49 -14.74 -1.18
C TYR A 144 -6.07 -14.24 -0.92
N GLY A 145 -5.92 -13.24 -0.05
CA GLY A 145 -4.62 -12.68 0.33
C GLY A 145 -3.69 -13.75 0.90
N SER A 146 -4.21 -14.63 1.76
CA SER A 146 -3.43 -15.72 2.35
C SER A 146 -2.97 -16.76 1.31
N LEU A 147 -3.83 -17.14 0.36
CA LEU A 147 -3.46 -18.07 -0.72
C LEU A 147 -2.45 -17.44 -1.67
N LEU A 148 -2.67 -16.17 -2.05
CA LEU A 148 -1.79 -15.43 -2.94
C LEU A 148 -0.39 -15.26 -2.34
N GLU A 149 -0.32 -14.89 -1.05
CA GLU A 149 0.93 -14.80 -0.31
C GLU A 149 1.67 -16.14 -0.31
N ASN A 150 0.97 -17.23 0.00
CA ASN A 150 1.57 -18.55 0.01
C ASN A 150 2.16 -18.94 -1.36
N TYR A 151 1.43 -18.75 -2.46
CA TYR A 151 1.96 -19.08 -3.79
C TYR A 151 3.14 -18.19 -4.18
N PHE A 152 3.13 -16.92 -3.79
CA PHE A 152 4.26 -16.05 -4.04
C PHE A 152 5.50 -16.51 -3.27
N GLN A 153 5.36 -16.82 -1.98
CA GLN A 153 6.45 -17.35 -1.16
C GLN A 153 6.99 -18.67 -1.70
N GLU A 154 6.11 -19.59 -2.12
CA GLU A 154 6.53 -20.85 -2.74
C GLU A 154 7.30 -20.60 -4.04
N ALA A 155 6.80 -19.71 -4.92
CA ALA A 155 7.48 -19.39 -6.17
C ALA A 155 8.85 -18.75 -5.93
N LEU A 156 9.00 -17.90 -4.91
CA LEU A 156 10.28 -17.34 -4.50
C LEU A 156 11.24 -18.44 -4.02
N GLN A 157 10.78 -19.33 -3.13
CA GLN A 157 11.60 -20.41 -2.58
C GLN A 157 12.04 -21.42 -3.64
N GLU A 158 11.14 -21.81 -4.55
CA GLU A 158 11.41 -22.73 -5.66
C GLU A 158 12.47 -22.18 -6.62
N ASN A 159 12.58 -20.85 -6.73
CA ASN A 159 13.59 -20.16 -7.54
C ASN A 159 14.83 -19.72 -6.73
N GLY A 160 14.97 -20.25 -5.51
CA GLY A 160 16.12 -20.02 -4.64
C GLY A 160 16.26 -18.56 -4.20
N VAL A 161 15.15 -17.87 -3.99
CA VAL A 161 15.11 -16.56 -3.32
C VAL A 161 14.93 -16.81 -1.82
N ILE A 162 16.01 -16.68 -1.06
CA ILE A 162 16.03 -17.00 0.39
C ILE A 162 16.38 -15.80 1.26
N SER A 163 16.75 -14.68 0.65
CA SER A 163 17.12 -13.44 1.33
C SER A 163 16.55 -12.21 0.64
N ASN A 164 16.51 -11.09 1.36
CA ASN A 164 16.11 -9.80 0.80
C ASN A 164 17.04 -9.36 -0.35
N GLN A 165 18.32 -9.72 -0.28
CA GLN A 165 19.29 -9.47 -1.34
C GLN A 165 18.97 -10.30 -2.59
N ASP A 166 18.60 -11.58 -2.41
CA ASP A 166 18.18 -12.43 -3.53
C ASP A 166 16.90 -11.89 -4.17
N TYR A 167 15.95 -11.44 -3.36
CA TYR A 167 14.71 -10.84 -3.85
C TYR A 167 15.02 -9.62 -4.72
N TYR A 168 15.82 -8.68 -4.20
CA TYR A 168 16.20 -7.50 -4.96
C TYR A 168 16.91 -7.86 -6.27
N ASN A 169 17.86 -8.79 -6.22
CA ASN A 169 18.64 -9.16 -7.40
C ASN A 169 17.81 -9.93 -8.44
N LYS A 170 16.97 -10.88 -8.01
CA LYS A 170 16.26 -11.82 -8.91
C LYS A 170 14.84 -11.39 -9.28
N VAL A 171 14.16 -10.64 -8.42
CA VAL A 171 12.75 -10.26 -8.62
C VAL A 171 12.62 -8.82 -9.12
N ILE A 172 13.45 -7.91 -8.59
CA ILE A 172 13.36 -6.48 -8.90
C ILE A 172 14.31 -6.09 -10.05
N LEU A 173 15.57 -6.54 -10.01
CA LEU A 173 16.58 -6.14 -11.01
C LEU A 173 16.61 -7.04 -12.25
N ASP A 174 16.51 -8.35 -12.08
CA ASP A 174 16.56 -9.32 -13.17
C ASP A 174 15.17 -9.64 -13.72
N LYS A 175 14.89 -9.17 -14.94
CA LYS A 175 13.61 -9.40 -15.62
C LYS A 175 13.37 -10.86 -15.98
N GLU A 176 14.40 -11.61 -16.35
CA GLU A 176 14.25 -13.01 -16.76
C GLU A 176 13.92 -13.87 -15.54
N SER A 177 14.67 -13.71 -14.45
CA SER A 177 14.38 -14.39 -13.18
C SER A 177 13.01 -13.98 -12.63
N SER A 178 12.64 -12.71 -12.71
CA SER A 178 11.33 -12.22 -12.25
C SER A 178 10.17 -12.84 -13.03
N GLU A 179 10.31 -12.98 -14.35
CA GLU A 179 9.31 -13.62 -15.20
C GLU A 179 9.18 -15.12 -14.88
N ILE A 180 10.29 -15.83 -14.63
CA ILE A 180 10.22 -17.26 -14.24
C ILE A 180 9.44 -17.42 -12.92
N ILE A 181 9.68 -16.54 -11.95
CA ILE A 181 8.96 -16.52 -10.67
C ILE A 181 7.47 -16.23 -10.88
N HIS A 182 7.16 -15.23 -11.72
CA HIS A 182 5.78 -14.91 -12.10
C HIS A 182 5.07 -16.12 -12.71
N GLN A 183 5.67 -16.78 -13.70
CA GLN A 183 5.10 -17.95 -14.36
C GLN A 183 4.90 -19.14 -13.39
N ASN A 184 5.80 -19.34 -12.42
CA ASN A 184 5.61 -20.39 -11.41
C ASN A 184 4.43 -20.08 -10.47
N MET A 185 4.29 -18.82 -10.06
CA MET A 185 3.15 -18.37 -9.27
C MET A 185 1.84 -18.49 -10.07
N ALA A 186 1.83 -18.04 -11.32
CA ALA A 186 0.67 -18.10 -12.21
C ALA A 186 0.18 -19.55 -12.39
N LYS A 187 1.08 -20.52 -12.60
CA LYS A 187 0.71 -21.94 -12.70
C LYS A 187 0.04 -22.47 -11.44
N LYS A 188 0.53 -22.09 -10.26
CA LYS A 188 -0.11 -22.47 -8.98
C LYS A 188 -1.52 -21.91 -8.90
N ILE A 189 -1.68 -20.63 -9.25
CA ILE A 189 -2.96 -19.93 -9.29
C ILE A 189 -3.94 -20.58 -10.27
N GLU A 190 -3.50 -20.93 -11.48
CA GLU A 190 -4.31 -21.60 -12.50
C GLU A 190 -4.73 -23.02 -12.08
N SER A 191 -3.88 -23.71 -11.32
CA SER A 191 -4.13 -25.08 -10.87
C SER A 191 -5.03 -25.19 -9.63
N ASP A 192 -5.18 -24.11 -8.86
CA ASP A 192 -5.94 -24.13 -7.62
C ASP A 192 -7.38 -23.60 -7.83
N ARG A 193 -8.35 -24.51 -7.67
CA ARG A 193 -9.77 -24.20 -7.84
C ARG A 193 -10.26 -23.12 -6.86
N ARG A 194 -9.76 -23.08 -5.64
CA ARG A 194 -10.23 -22.17 -4.60
C ARG A 194 -9.79 -20.73 -4.88
N ILE A 195 -8.54 -20.51 -5.30
CA ILE A 195 -8.10 -19.15 -5.62
C ILE A 195 -8.82 -18.62 -6.88
N GLN A 196 -9.08 -19.47 -7.86
CA GLN A 196 -9.88 -19.12 -9.05
C GLN A 196 -11.31 -18.69 -8.68
N GLU A 197 -11.97 -19.40 -7.76
CA GLU A 197 -13.28 -18.99 -7.23
C GLU A 197 -13.20 -17.61 -6.56
N LEU A 198 -12.16 -17.38 -5.75
CA LEU A 198 -11.96 -16.12 -5.04
C LEU A 198 -11.66 -14.96 -5.99
N MET A 199 -10.83 -15.15 -7.02
CA MET A 199 -10.57 -14.15 -8.06
C MET A 199 -11.86 -13.72 -8.76
N ASN A 200 -12.73 -14.68 -9.09
CA ASN A 200 -14.03 -14.41 -9.68
C ASN A 200 -14.97 -13.62 -8.75
N ILE A 201 -15.01 -13.96 -7.46
CA ILE A 201 -15.83 -13.22 -6.47
C ILE A 201 -15.30 -11.80 -6.31
N LEU A 202 -13.98 -11.65 -6.27
CA LEU A 202 -13.31 -10.38 -5.96
C LEU A 202 -13.07 -9.49 -7.19
N GLY A 203 -13.35 -9.98 -8.39
CA GLY A 203 -13.13 -9.25 -9.63
C GLY A 203 -11.65 -9.10 -10.04
N VAL A 204 -10.78 -9.96 -9.53
CA VAL A 204 -9.37 -10.02 -9.93
C VAL A 204 -9.27 -10.77 -11.26
N LYS A 205 -8.46 -10.26 -12.20
CA LYS A 205 -8.35 -10.79 -13.56
C LYS A 205 -7.13 -11.69 -13.73
#